data_AF-F9WZD0-F1
#
_entry.id   AF-F9WZD0-F1
#
_cell.length_a   1.000
_cell.length_b   1.000
_cell.length_c   1.000
_cell.angle_alpha   90.00
_cell.angle_beta   90.00
_cell.angle_gamma   90.00
#
_symmetry.space_group_name_H-M   'P 1'
#
loop_
_entity.id
_entity.type
_entity.pdbx_description
1 polymer ?
#
loop_
_entity_poly.entity_id
_entity_poly.type
_entity_poly.pdbx_seq_one_letter_code
_entity_poly.pdbx_strand_id
1 'polypeptide(L)'
;SRFVPGGTNEEPTERDEAWLKAQSELDARRAEKAAQAQANSGKSLFETLEANKAAKQDAFEESIKLRNQFQALDEDDVEFLDSVLESTRKQEAAVRKQTREELEAFKRQQQEAEQAAKVMDVLPEPPVETSSWTVSRKRKKGREDVLGGVKLRKASSGAKTPGEAVKDE
;
A
#
# COMPACT_ATOMS: atom_id res chain seq x y z
N SER A 1 -64.96 -3.48 28.84
CA SER A 1 -64.30 -2.56 27.89
C SER A 1 -64.06 -1.22 28.55
N ARG A 2 -62.79 -0.87 28.79
CA ARG A 2 -62.36 0.39 29.45
C ARG A 2 -61.10 0.94 28.75
N PHE A 3 -61.19 1.16 27.45
CA PHE A 3 -60.21 2.00 26.76
C PHE A 3 -60.79 3.41 26.73
N VAL A 4 -60.21 4.32 27.51
CA VAL A 4 -60.52 5.76 27.45
C VAL A 4 -59.55 6.35 26.43
N PRO A 5 -60.02 6.91 25.31
CA PRO A 5 -59.13 7.62 24.40
C PRO A 5 -58.56 8.81 25.17
N GLY A 6 -57.23 8.82 25.34
CA GLY A 6 -56.53 9.96 25.91
C GLY A 6 -56.89 11.20 25.11
N GLY A 7 -57.40 12.22 25.80
CA GLY A 7 -57.67 13.52 25.21
C GLY A 7 -56.45 14.02 24.44
N THR A 8 -56.69 14.65 23.31
CA THR A 8 -55.69 15.24 22.42
C THR A 8 -54.83 16.25 23.18
N ASN A 9 -53.70 15.81 23.74
CA ASN A 9 -52.60 16.71 24.03
C ASN A 9 -52.04 17.17 22.67
N GLU A 10 -52.51 18.34 22.21
CA GLU A 10 -52.01 19.04 21.03
C GLU A 10 -50.64 19.71 21.26
N GLU A 11 -49.84 19.24 22.22
CA GLU A 11 -48.43 19.59 22.24
C GLU A 11 -47.65 18.45 21.57
N PRO A 12 -46.91 18.73 20.47
CA PRO A 12 -46.05 17.74 19.86
C PRO A 12 -45.10 17.22 20.93
N THR A 13 -45.13 15.91 21.20
CA THR A 13 -44.13 15.32 22.07
C THR A 13 -42.75 15.61 21.48
N GLU A 14 -41.92 16.34 22.22
CA GLU A 14 -40.53 16.59 21.84
C GLU A 14 -39.87 15.23 21.65
N ARG A 15 -39.63 14.89 20.38
CA ARG A 15 -39.01 13.63 20.00
C ARG A 15 -37.53 13.85 19.99
N ASP A 16 -36.83 13.05 20.77
CA ASP A 16 -35.38 13.05 20.81
C ASP A 16 -34.79 13.02 19.39
N GLU A 17 -33.64 13.66 19.20
CA GLU A 17 -32.95 13.72 17.91
C GLU A 17 -32.71 12.31 17.32
N ALA A 18 -32.44 11.34 18.19
CA ALA A 18 -32.32 9.93 17.82
C ALA A 18 -33.62 9.34 17.23
N TRP A 19 -34.77 9.76 17.75
CA TRP A 19 -36.08 9.33 17.25
C TRP A 19 -36.36 9.96 15.87
N LEU A 20 -36.10 11.26 15.70
CA LEU A 20 -36.26 11.94 14.41
C LEU A 20 -35.36 11.33 13.33
N LYS A 21 -34.12 10.99 13.70
CA LYS A 21 -33.18 10.30 12.80
C LYS A 21 -33.70 8.92 12.42
N ALA A 22 -34.10 8.09 13.38
CA ALA A 22 -34.66 6.76 13.09
C ALA A 22 -35.91 6.83 12.22
N GLN A 23 -36.79 7.81 12.47
CA GLN A 23 -37.97 8.05 11.63
C GLN A 23 -37.59 8.41 10.20
N SER A 24 -36.61 9.30 10.02
CA SER A 24 -36.10 9.67 8.70
C SER A 24 -35.49 8.48 7.94
N GLU A 25 -34.77 7.61 8.63
CA GLU A 25 -34.19 6.38 8.05
C GLU A 25 -35.29 5.39 7.62
N LEU A 26 -36.35 5.24 8.43
CA LEU A 26 -37.49 4.38 8.08
C LEU A 26 -38.26 4.92 6.88
N ASP A 27 -38.48 6.23 6.82
CA ASP A 27 -39.19 6.85 5.70
C ASP A 27 -38.35 6.82 4.42
N ALA A 28 -37.04 7.01 4.51
CA ALA A 28 -36.11 6.79 3.40
C ALA A 28 -36.16 5.34 2.88
N ARG A 29 -36.10 4.36 3.78
CA ARG A 29 -36.18 2.93 3.42
C ARG A 29 -37.53 2.57 2.79
N ARG A 30 -38.63 3.17 3.25
CA ARG A 30 -39.97 3.02 2.64
C ARG A 30 -40.00 3.61 1.24
N ALA A 31 -39.41 4.80 1.04
CA ALA A 31 -39.32 5.45 -0.26
C ALA A 31 -38.51 4.61 -1.26
N GLU A 32 -37.37 4.06 -0.84
CA GLU A 32 -36.56 3.14 -1.65
C GLU A 32 -37.35 1.88 -2.05
N LYS A 33 -38.05 1.26 -1.09
CA LYS A 33 -38.88 0.08 -1.37
C LYS A 33 -40.03 0.40 -2.32
N ALA A 34 -40.65 1.57 -2.20
CA ALA A 34 -41.69 2.03 -3.11
C ALA A 34 -41.13 2.27 -4.53
N ALA A 35 -39.95 2.89 -4.64
CA ALA A 35 -39.26 3.08 -5.91
C ALA A 35 -38.87 1.75 -6.58
N GLN A 36 -38.39 0.77 -5.80
CA GLN A 36 -38.13 -0.59 -6.29
C GLN A 36 -39.40 -1.31 -6.75
N ALA A 37 -40.50 -1.16 -6.00
CA ALA A 37 -41.79 -1.73 -6.40
C ALA A 37 -42.30 -1.12 -7.72
N GLN A 38 -42.12 0.19 -7.90
CA GLN A 38 -42.44 0.87 -9.15
C GLN A 38 -41.52 0.42 -10.30
N ALA A 39 -40.22 0.22 -10.04
CA ALA A 39 -39.29 -0.30 -11.05
C ALA A 39 -39.57 -1.77 -11.44
N ASN A 40 -40.24 -2.53 -10.58
CA ASN A 40 -40.62 -3.91 -10.83
C ASN A 40 -42.02 -4.05 -11.45
N SER A 41 -42.77 -2.96 -11.64
CA SER A 41 -44.15 -3.01 -12.15
C SER A 41 -44.27 -3.53 -13.60
N GLY A 42 -43.16 -3.54 -14.35
CA GLY A 42 -43.09 -4.07 -15.72
C GLY A 42 -42.41 -5.44 -15.84
N LYS A 43 -41.87 -6.00 -14.75
CA LYS A 43 -41.19 -7.29 -14.74
C LYS A 43 -42.18 -8.39 -14.38
N SER A 44 -41.98 -9.57 -14.94
CA SER A 44 -42.75 -10.72 -14.48
C SER A 44 -42.38 -11.08 -13.04
N LEU A 45 -43.30 -11.70 -12.30
CA LEU A 45 -43.01 -12.22 -10.97
C LEU A 45 -41.83 -13.20 -11.00
N PHE A 46 -41.73 -13.99 -12.08
CA PHE A 46 -40.63 -14.92 -12.30
C PHE A 46 -39.27 -14.21 -12.36
N GLU A 47 -39.13 -13.18 -13.20
CA GLU A 47 -37.89 -12.38 -13.30
C GLU A 47 -37.53 -11.73 -11.96
N THR A 48 -38.52 -11.24 -11.23
CA THR A 48 -38.28 -10.63 -9.91
C THR A 48 -37.79 -11.66 -8.90
N LEU A 49 -38.34 -12.88 -8.91
CA LEU A 49 -37.89 -13.96 -8.03
C LEU A 49 -36.50 -14.48 -8.42
N GLU A 50 -36.20 -14.56 -9.71
CA GLU A 50 -34.89 -14.93 -10.22
C GLU A 50 -33.83 -13.89 -9.82
N ALA A 51 -34.12 -12.60 -9.98
CA ALA A 51 -33.24 -11.52 -9.53
C ALA A 51 -33.01 -11.53 -8.01
N ASN A 52 -34.04 -11.84 -7.20
CA ASN A 52 -33.87 -11.99 -5.75
C ASN A 52 -33.02 -13.21 -5.38
N LYS A 53 -33.13 -14.31 -6.14
CA LYS A 53 -32.32 -15.51 -5.96
C LYS A 53 -30.86 -15.21 -6.30
N ALA A 54 -30.62 -14.58 -7.46
CA ALA A 54 -29.29 -14.13 -7.88
C ALA A 54 -28.68 -13.18 -6.85
N ALA A 55 -29.40 -12.13 -6.44
CA ALA A 55 -28.90 -11.17 -5.44
C ALA A 55 -28.54 -11.82 -4.09
N LYS A 56 -29.29 -12.84 -3.65
CA LYS A 56 -28.93 -13.59 -2.44
C LYS A 56 -27.70 -14.46 -2.65
N GLN A 57 -27.57 -15.07 -3.82
CA GLN A 57 -26.42 -15.88 -4.17
C GLN A 57 -25.16 -15.01 -4.25
N ASP A 58 -25.24 -13.86 -4.94
CA ASP A 58 -24.15 -12.88 -5.06
C ASP A 58 -23.73 -12.36 -3.69
N ALA A 59 -24.68 -11.97 -2.83
CA ALA A 59 -24.36 -11.53 -1.47
C ALA A 59 -23.69 -12.64 -0.63
N PHE A 60 -24.09 -13.89 -0.82
CA PHE A 60 -23.49 -15.03 -0.14
C PHE A 60 -22.07 -15.28 -0.65
N GLU A 61 -21.87 -15.29 -1.97
CA GLU A 61 -20.57 -15.46 -2.62
C GLU A 61 -19.61 -14.32 -2.30
N GLU A 62 -20.07 -13.07 -2.25
CA GLU A 62 -19.27 -11.92 -1.81
C GLU A 62 -18.85 -12.06 -0.35
N SER A 63 -19.76 -12.50 0.54
CA SER A 63 -19.42 -12.72 1.95
C SER A 63 -18.39 -13.84 2.13
N ILE A 64 -18.49 -14.89 1.33
CA ILE A 64 -17.53 -16.00 1.31
C ILE A 64 -16.22 -15.56 0.68
N LYS A 65 -16.24 -14.81 -0.42
CA LYS A 65 -15.06 -14.29 -1.09
C LYS A 65 -14.28 -13.36 -0.17
N LEU A 66 -14.96 -12.47 0.55
CA LEU A 66 -14.36 -11.60 1.56
C LEU A 66 -13.77 -12.42 2.72
N ARG A 67 -14.49 -13.45 3.17
CA ARG A 67 -13.98 -14.40 4.18
C ARG A 67 -12.76 -15.18 3.68
N ASN A 68 -12.70 -15.51 2.40
CA ASN A 68 -11.62 -16.28 1.78
C ASN A 68 -10.45 -15.40 1.30
N GLN A 69 -10.53 -14.06 1.39
CA GLN A 69 -9.38 -13.19 1.08
C GLN A 69 -8.22 -13.39 2.05
N PHE A 70 -8.53 -13.72 3.30
CA PHE A 70 -7.56 -14.07 4.33
C PHE A 70 -7.62 -15.57 4.57
N GLN A 71 -7.22 -16.32 3.54
CA GLN A 71 -6.94 -17.73 3.69
C GLN A 71 -5.63 -17.90 4.48
N ALA A 72 -5.58 -18.85 5.40
CA ALA A 72 -4.32 -19.24 6.03
C ALA A 72 -3.41 -19.82 4.94
N LEU A 73 -2.13 -19.46 4.94
CA LEU A 73 -1.15 -20.07 4.03
C LEU A 73 -1.19 -21.59 4.23
N ASP A 74 -1.36 -22.33 3.15
CA ASP A 74 -1.19 -23.78 3.15
C ASP A 74 0.31 -24.14 3.15
N GLU A 75 0.62 -25.42 3.35
CA GLU A 75 2.01 -25.90 3.39
C GLU A 75 2.74 -25.61 2.07
N ASP A 76 2.04 -25.80 0.94
CA ASP A 76 2.56 -25.56 -0.41
C ASP A 76 2.93 -24.07 -0.62
N ASP A 77 2.10 -23.14 -0.13
CA ASP A 77 2.38 -21.69 -0.19
C ASP A 77 3.58 -21.31 0.68
N VAL A 78 3.73 -21.91 1.86
CA VAL A 78 4.90 -21.68 2.72
C VAL A 78 6.17 -22.17 2.05
N GLU A 79 6.17 -23.38 1.50
CA GLU A 79 7.30 -23.93 0.74
C GLU A 79 7.65 -23.06 -0.47
N PHE A 80 6.66 -22.54 -1.20
CA PHE A 80 6.87 -21.62 -2.30
C PHE A 80 7.55 -20.32 -1.85
N LEU A 81 7.10 -19.72 -0.75
CA LEU A 81 7.70 -18.50 -0.22
C LEU A 81 9.14 -18.73 0.25
N ASP A 82 9.42 -19.88 0.88
CA ASP A 82 10.78 -20.26 1.23
C ASP A 82 11.66 -20.46 -0.01
N SER A 83 11.15 -21.09 -1.06
CA SER A 83 11.83 -21.22 -2.36
C SER A 83 12.15 -19.85 -2.98
N VAL A 84 11.21 -18.90 -2.93
CA VAL A 84 11.42 -17.52 -3.40
C VAL A 84 12.51 -16.82 -2.58
N LEU A 85 12.45 -16.91 -1.24
CA LEU A 85 13.47 -16.32 -0.35
C LEU A 85 14.84 -16.97 -0.56
N GLU A 86 14.91 -18.28 -0.77
CA GLU A 86 16.15 -18.96 -1.10
C GLU A 86 16.70 -18.52 -2.45
N SER A 87 15.85 -18.39 -3.47
CA SER A 87 16.26 -17.97 -4.80
C SER A 87 16.89 -16.57 -4.79
N THR A 88 16.30 -15.64 -4.05
CA THR A 88 16.82 -14.28 -3.90
C THR A 88 18.14 -14.27 -3.14
N ARG A 89 18.26 -15.02 -2.04
CA ARG A 89 19.53 -15.20 -1.31
C ARG A 89 20.63 -15.80 -2.19
N LYS A 90 20.29 -16.79 -3.02
CA LYS A 90 21.24 -17.42 -3.97
C LYS A 90 21.71 -16.42 -5.02
N GLN A 91 20.81 -15.61 -5.58
CA GLN A 91 21.15 -14.54 -6.52
C GLN A 91 22.06 -13.49 -5.89
N GLU A 92 21.72 -12.99 -4.69
CA GLU A 92 22.57 -12.04 -3.98
C GLU A 92 23.95 -12.63 -3.65
N ALA A 93 24.01 -13.88 -3.21
CA ALA A 93 25.28 -14.54 -2.93
C ALA A 93 26.14 -14.70 -4.19
N ALA A 94 25.53 -15.00 -5.34
CA ALA A 94 26.22 -15.08 -6.63
C ALA A 94 26.79 -13.72 -7.03
N VAL A 95 25.99 -12.65 -6.95
CA VAL A 95 26.44 -11.27 -7.23
C VAL A 95 27.58 -10.88 -6.29
N ARG A 96 27.44 -11.13 -4.97
CA ARG A 96 28.50 -10.83 -4.00
C ARG A 96 29.79 -11.60 -4.28
N LYS A 97 29.71 -12.84 -4.76
CA LYS A 97 30.90 -13.63 -5.15
C LYS A 97 31.57 -13.03 -6.39
N GLN A 98 30.80 -12.74 -7.43
CA GLN A 98 31.30 -12.10 -8.65
C GLN A 98 32.01 -10.78 -8.34
N THR A 99 31.36 -9.92 -7.55
CA THR A 99 31.97 -8.64 -7.13
C THR A 99 33.26 -8.84 -6.32
N ARG A 100 33.33 -9.86 -5.45
CA ARG A 100 34.55 -10.16 -4.71
C ARG A 100 35.68 -10.62 -5.62
N GLU A 101 35.39 -11.53 -6.55
CA GLU A 101 36.36 -12.05 -7.52
C GLU A 101 36.89 -10.92 -8.43
N GLU A 102 36.02 -10.04 -8.91
CA GLU A 102 36.40 -8.85 -9.70
C GLU A 102 37.32 -7.91 -8.91
N LEU A 103 37.02 -7.65 -7.63
CA LEU A 103 37.85 -6.82 -6.76
C LEU A 103 39.20 -7.47 -6.45
N GLU A 104 39.24 -8.79 -6.27
CA GLU A 104 40.49 -9.55 -6.07
C GLU A 104 41.35 -9.54 -7.33
N ALA A 105 40.75 -9.72 -8.50
CA ALA A 105 41.43 -9.61 -9.79
C ALA A 105 42.02 -8.20 -10.00
N PHE A 106 41.27 -7.15 -9.67
CA PHE A 106 41.76 -5.77 -9.75
C PHE A 106 42.95 -5.53 -8.81
N LYS A 107 42.86 -5.98 -7.55
CA LYS A 107 43.95 -5.88 -6.58
C LYS A 107 45.20 -6.62 -7.06
N ARG A 108 45.03 -7.81 -7.63
CA ARG A 108 46.12 -8.59 -8.19
C ARG A 108 46.79 -7.86 -9.36
N GLN A 109 46.02 -7.34 -10.31
CA GLN A 109 46.55 -6.55 -11.43
C GLN A 109 47.30 -5.30 -10.95
N GLN A 110 46.78 -4.62 -9.92
CA GLN A 110 47.46 -3.47 -9.32
C GLN A 110 48.80 -3.86 -8.68
N GLN A 111 48.84 -4.96 -7.92
CA GLN A 111 50.07 -5.49 -7.32
C GLN A 111 51.07 -5.92 -8.39
N GLU A 112 50.63 -6.59 -9.45
CA GLU A 112 51.48 -6.99 -10.58
C GLU A 112 52.04 -5.77 -11.31
N ALA A 113 51.24 -4.72 -11.53
CA ALA A 113 51.70 -3.46 -12.13
C ALA A 113 52.70 -2.71 -11.24
N GLU A 114 52.47 -2.67 -9.92
CA GLU A 114 53.40 -2.07 -8.96
C GLU A 114 54.72 -2.86 -8.89
N GLN A 115 54.65 -4.20 -8.87
CA GLN A 115 55.84 -5.06 -8.94
C GLN A 115 56.59 -4.86 -10.25
N ALA A 116 55.89 -4.80 -11.39
CA ALA A 116 56.52 -4.54 -12.69
C ALA A 116 57.19 -3.16 -12.71
N ALA A 117 56.53 -2.11 -12.22
CA ALA A 117 57.12 -0.78 -12.09
C ALA A 117 58.34 -0.79 -11.16
N LYS A 118 58.29 -1.53 -10.04
CA LYS A 118 59.41 -1.66 -9.11
C LYS A 118 60.60 -2.40 -9.72
N VAL A 119 60.35 -3.40 -10.58
CA VAL A 119 61.40 -4.12 -11.32
C VAL A 119 62.01 -3.22 -12.40
N MET A 120 61.21 -2.41 -13.09
CA MET A 120 61.73 -1.45 -14.07
C MET A 120 62.57 -0.33 -13.43
N ASP A 121 62.24 0.11 -12.21
CA ASP A 121 63.00 1.12 -11.45
C ASP A 121 64.38 0.62 -10.94
N VAL A 122 64.65 -0.70 -11.00
CA VAL A 122 65.94 -1.32 -10.60
C VAL A 122 66.91 -1.45 -11.78
N LEU A 123 66.46 -1.25 -13.03
CA LEU A 123 67.31 -1.23 -14.22
C LEU A 123 67.60 0.24 -14.63
N PRO A 124 68.86 0.69 -14.77
CA PRO A 124 69.13 2.08 -15.12
C PRO A 124 68.95 2.28 -16.63
N GLU A 125 67.90 2.98 -17.04
CA GLU A 125 67.77 3.49 -18.42
C GLU A 125 67.17 4.93 -18.47
N PRO A 126 67.46 5.68 -19.55
CA PRO A 126 67.61 7.15 -19.59
C PRO A 126 66.30 7.97 -19.54
N PRO A 127 66.37 9.31 -19.42
CA PRO A 127 65.26 10.09 -18.86
C PRO A 127 64.10 10.31 -19.84
N VAL A 128 62.93 9.85 -19.40
CA VAL A 128 61.62 10.51 -19.29
C VAL A 128 61.05 11.25 -20.51
N GLU A 129 59.83 10.85 -20.92
CA GLU A 129 58.73 11.80 -21.12
C GLU A 129 57.44 11.19 -20.56
N THR A 130 57.10 11.54 -19.32
CA THR A 130 55.83 11.16 -18.68
C THR A 130 54.80 12.23 -18.99
N SER A 131 53.87 11.91 -19.89
CA SER A 131 52.68 12.71 -20.14
C SER A 131 51.72 12.60 -18.93
N SER A 132 51.93 13.49 -17.96
CA SER A 132 51.08 13.61 -16.78
C SER A 132 49.67 14.05 -17.19
N TRP A 133 48.73 13.12 -17.28
CA TRP A 133 47.33 13.49 -17.47
C TRP A 133 46.81 14.09 -16.17
N THR A 134 46.74 15.42 -16.12
CA THR A 134 46.15 16.16 -15.02
C THR A 134 44.65 15.87 -14.96
N VAL A 135 44.20 15.06 -14.00
CA VAL A 135 42.77 14.92 -13.70
C VAL A 135 42.32 16.22 -13.03
N SER A 136 41.77 17.11 -13.85
CA SER A 136 41.20 18.37 -13.38
C SER A 136 40.00 18.09 -12.48
N ARG A 137 40.13 18.44 -11.19
CA ARG A 137 39.09 18.30 -10.17
C ARG A 137 37.88 19.17 -10.54
N LYS A 138 36.87 18.59 -11.20
CA LYS A 138 35.58 19.25 -11.39
C LYS A 138 34.98 19.57 -10.03
N ARG A 139 34.66 20.85 -9.84
CA ARG A 139 33.93 21.38 -8.69
C ARG A 139 32.59 20.64 -8.53
N LYS A 140 32.24 20.34 -7.29
CA LYS A 140 30.93 19.84 -6.86
C LYS A 140 29.85 20.83 -7.29
N LYS A 141 29.31 20.67 -8.50
CA LYS A 141 28.01 21.24 -8.90
C LYS A 141 26.99 20.54 -8.01
N GLY A 142 26.25 21.33 -7.23
CA GLY A 142 25.29 20.82 -6.26
C GLY A 142 24.41 19.75 -6.87
N ARG A 143 24.33 18.61 -6.18
CA ARG A 143 23.28 17.60 -6.36
C ARG A 143 21.97 18.20 -5.82
N GLU A 144 21.49 19.25 -6.48
CA GLU A 144 20.08 19.55 -6.49
C GLU A 144 19.45 18.56 -7.47
N ASP A 145 18.42 17.85 -7.00
CA ASP A 145 17.63 16.88 -7.75
C ASP A 145 18.32 15.60 -8.26
N VAL A 146 18.53 14.65 -7.34
CA VAL A 146 18.55 13.21 -7.68
C VAL A 146 17.15 12.61 -7.78
N LEU A 147 16.14 13.46 -7.89
CA LEU A 147 14.80 13.05 -8.29
C LEU A 147 14.33 13.97 -9.40
N GLY A 148 15.05 13.96 -10.53
CA GLY A 148 14.58 14.57 -11.77
C GLY A 148 13.13 14.15 -12.05
N GLY A 149 12.21 15.08 -11.79
CA GLY A 149 10.80 14.96 -12.14
C GLY A 149 9.88 14.24 -11.13
N VAL A 150 10.31 13.84 -9.94
CA VAL A 150 9.40 13.18 -8.98
C VAL A 150 8.84 14.18 -7.97
N LYS A 151 7.58 14.57 -8.17
CA LYS A 151 6.80 15.35 -7.19
C LYS A 151 6.51 14.50 -5.95
N LEU A 152 7.31 14.64 -4.89
CA LEU A 152 6.94 14.14 -3.56
C LEU A 152 5.70 14.89 -3.07
N ARG A 153 4.57 14.20 -2.91
CA ARG A 153 3.42 14.74 -2.18
C ARG A 153 3.76 14.76 -0.69
N LYS A 154 3.74 15.96 -0.10
CA LYS A 154 3.81 16.19 1.35
C LYS A 154 2.62 15.47 2.00
N ALA A 155 2.88 14.38 2.73
CA ALA A 155 1.93 13.91 3.74
C ALA A 155 1.99 14.91 4.90
N SER A 156 0.93 15.71 5.06
CA SER A 156 0.76 16.58 6.22
C SER A 156 0.45 15.73 7.44
N SER A 157 1.31 15.88 8.43
CA SER A 157 1.24 15.38 9.79
C SER A 157 -0.04 15.81 10.53
N GLY A 158 -0.62 14.83 11.24
CA GLY A 158 -1.28 14.94 12.55
C GLY A 158 -2.04 16.21 12.88
N ALA A 159 -3.37 16.16 12.73
CA ALA A 159 -4.27 17.05 13.45
C ALA A 159 -4.31 16.61 14.93
N LYS A 160 -3.66 17.41 15.78
CA LYS A 160 -3.83 17.43 17.22
C LYS A 160 -5.16 18.11 17.53
N THR A 161 -6.16 17.37 18.00
CA THR A 161 -7.37 17.95 18.59
C THR A 161 -7.07 18.33 20.06
N PRO A 162 -7.28 19.59 20.46
CA PRO A 162 -7.31 19.97 21.88
C PRO A 162 -8.77 19.98 22.38
N GLY A 163 -9.00 19.41 23.56
CA GLY A 163 -10.19 19.73 24.35
C GLY A 163 -10.96 18.52 24.89
N GLU A 164 -10.43 17.90 25.95
CA GLU A 164 -11.27 17.20 26.92
C GLU A 164 -10.93 17.76 28.30
N ALA A 165 -11.79 18.66 28.77
CA ALA A 165 -11.74 19.21 30.12
C ALA A 165 -12.38 18.18 31.06
N VAL A 166 -11.55 17.48 31.82
CA VAL A 166 -11.97 16.69 32.97
C VAL A 166 -12.37 17.66 34.08
N LYS A 167 -13.60 17.48 34.56
CA LYS A 167 -14.21 18.16 35.70
C LYS A 167 -13.61 17.55 36.98
N ASP A 168 -12.84 18.35 37.72
CA ASP A 168 -12.60 18.14 39.15
C ASP A 168 -13.39 19.22 39.89
N GLU A 169 -14.51 18.82 40.50
CA GLU A 169 -15.10 19.28 41.77
C GLU A 169 -16.50 18.65 41.98
#